data_AF-A0A936CWZ5-F1
#
_entry.id   AF-A0A936CWZ5-F1
#
_cell.length_a   1.000
_cell.length_b   1.000
_cell.length_c   1.000
_cell.angle_alpha   90.00
_cell.angle_beta   90.00
_cell.angle_gamma   90.00
#
_symmetry.space_group_name_H-M   'P 1'
#
loop_
_entity.id
_entity.type
_entity.pdbx_description
1 polymer ?
#
loop_
_entity_poly.entity_id
_entity_poly.type
_entity_poly.pdbx_seq_one_letter_code
_entity_poly.pdbx_strand_id
1 'polypeptide(L)'
;MKAIGGKTWKWKSPSMRSVPDRLVMHPKFHGRTLFVELKAPGKPATEAQNKVLNELVEFDHAVFVLDTKAKVDGFIADVCELYGIEEAAK
;
A
#
# COMPACT_ATOMS: atom_id res chain seq x y z
N MET A 1 9.44 2.83 -0.19
CA MET A 1 9.84 1.53 -0.79
C MET A 1 11.15 1.56 -1.57
N LYS A 2 11.38 2.45 -2.56
CA LYS A 2 12.63 2.40 -3.38
C LYS A 2 13.92 2.37 -2.55
N ALA A 3 13.99 3.19 -1.50
CA ALA A 3 15.14 3.25 -0.60
C ALA A 3 15.42 1.91 0.11
N ILE A 4 14.39 1.10 0.35
CA ILE A 4 14.50 -0.22 0.99
C ILE A 4 14.44 -1.36 -0.03
N GLY A 5 14.81 -1.11 -1.30
CA GLY A 5 14.83 -2.14 -2.35
C GLY A 5 13.46 -2.57 -2.89
N GLY A 6 12.38 -1.91 -2.49
CA GLY A 6 11.02 -2.22 -2.91
C GLY A 6 10.54 -1.46 -4.15
N LYS A 7 9.44 -1.94 -4.74
CA LYS A 7 8.75 -1.29 -5.86
C LYS A 7 7.37 -0.78 -5.42
N THR A 8 6.93 0.30 -6.05
CA THR A 8 5.62 0.92 -5.81
C THR A 8 5.02 1.33 -7.15
N TRP A 9 4.27 0.44 -7.78
CA TRP A 9 3.67 0.69 -9.08
C TRP A 9 2.32 1.39 -8.94
N LYS A 10 2.00 2.26 -9.89
CA LYS A 10 0.64 2.80 -10.01
C LYS A 10 -0.28 1.72 -10.59
N TRP A 11 -1.37 1.43 -9.91
CA TRP A 11 -2.42 0.58 -10.48
C TRP A 11 -3.41 1.45 -11.26
N LYS A 12 -3.70 1.05 -12.49
CA LYS A 12 -4.83 1.53 -13.27
C LYS A 12 -5.54 0.32 -13.85
N SER A 13 -6.86 0.31 -13.80
CA SER A 13 -7.68 -0.71 -14.46
C SER A 13 -8.63 -0.04 -15.46
N PRO A 14 -8.58 -0.40 -16.76
CA PRO A 14 -9.44 0.22 -17.77
C PRO A 14 -10.94 0.00 -17.53
N SER A 15 -11.31 -1.17 -17.00
CA SER A 15 -12.70 -1.60 -16.82
C SER A 15 -13.18 -1.57 -15.37
N MET A 16 -12.28 -1.37 -14.39
CA MET A 16 -12.62 -1.32 -12.97
C MET A 16 -12.25 0.04 -12.38
N ARG A 17 -13.25 0.75 -11.88
CA ARG A 17 -13.04 2.00 -11.14
C ARG A 17 -12.65 1.71 -9.69
N SER A 18 -12.03 2.70 -9.05
CA SER A 18 -11.75 2.71 -7.61
C SER A 18 -10.73 1.67 -7.12
N VAL A 19 -9.94 1.07 -8.02
CA VAL A 19 -8.77 0.28 -7.61
C VAL A 19 -7.81 1.13 -6.77
N PRO A 20 -7.13 0.56 -5.76
CA PRO A 20 -6.12 1.25 -4.97
C PRO A 20 -5.05 1.93 -5.83
N ASP A 21 -4.55 3.07 -5.38
CA ASP A 21 -3.54 3.84 -6.11
C ASP A 21 -2.24 3.08 -6.42
N ARG A 22 -1.80 2.19 -5.52
CA ARG A 22 -0.46 1.60 -5.56
C ARG A 22 -0.44 0.10 -5.24
N LEU A 23 0.41 -0.62 -5.98
CA LEU A 23 0.87 -1.97 -5.68
C LEU A 23 2.28 -1.89 -5.12
N VAL A 24 2.43 -2.30 -3.86
CA VAL A 24 3.70 -2.27 -3.13
C VAL A 24 4.25 -3.70 -3.04
N MET A 25 5.48 -3.88 -3.53
CA MET A 25 6.13 -5.18 -3.64
C MET A 25 7.57 -5.11 -3.16
N HIS A 26 8.07 -6.22 -2.64
CA HIS A 26 9.45 -6.37 -2.21
C HIS A 26 9.85 -7.86 -2.26
N PRO A 27 11.12 -8.21 -2.57
CA PRO A 27 11.56 -9.62 -2.61
C PRO A 27 11.31 -10.39 -1.30
N LYS A 28 11.46 -9.72 -0.14
CA LYS A 28 11.17 -10.32 1.18
C LYS A 28 9.68 -10.50 1.49
N PHE A 29 8.76 -10.05 0.63
CA PHE A 29 7.32 -10.24 0.85
C PHE A 29 6.84 -11.66 0.54
N HIS A 30 7.72 -12.57 0.11
CA HIS A 30 7.37 -13.96 -0.21
C HIS A 30 6.19 -14.08 -1.18
N GLY A 31 6.18 -13.25 -2.22
CA GLY A 31 5.11 -13.22 -3.23
C GLY A 31 3.87 -12.39 -2.83
N ARG A 32 3.80 -11.87 -1.60
CA ARG A 32 2.71 -10.96 -1.20
C ARG A 32 2.86 -9.59 -1.86
N THR A 33 1.71 -9.01 -2.23
CA THR A 33 1.59 -7.62 -2.69
C THR A 33 0.73 -6.86 -1.68
N LEU A 34 1.19 -5.68 -1.29
CA LEU A 34 0.42 -4.78 -0.42
C LEU A 34 -0.29 -3.74 -1.29
N PHE A 35 -1.58 -3.53 -1.04
CA PHE A 35 -2.39 -2.56 -1.76
C PHE A 35 -2.48 -1.27 -0.95
N VAL A 36 -2.19 -0.14 -1.58
CA VAL A 36 -2.16 1.16 -0.88
C VAL A 36 -3.01 2.18 -1.64
N GLU A 37 -3.99 2.73 -0.95
CA GLU A 37 -4.78 3.88 -1.38
C GLU A 37 -4.23 5.15 -0.72
N LEU A 38 -4.00 6.21 -1.49
CA LEU A 38 -3.47 7.48 -1.00
C LEU A 38 -4.56 8.55 -0.99
N LYS A 39 -4.73 9.22 0.14
CA LYS A 39 -5.68 10.33 0.27
C LYS A 39 -4.97 11.64 0.53
N ALA A 40 -5.64 12.75 0.23
CA ALA A 40 -5.23 14.04 0.79
C ALA A 40 -5.45 14.01 2.32
N PRO A 41 -4.65 14.74 3.11
CA PRO A 41 -4.76 14.76 4.56
C PRO A 41 -6.19 14.99 5.05
N GLY A 42 -6.69 14.10 5.91
CA GLY A 42 -8.04 14.18 6.48
C GLY A 42 -9.19 13.86 5.51
N LYS A 43 -8.91 13.42 4.27
CA LYS A 43 -9.94 12.99 3.33
C LYS A 43 -10.17 11.48 3.42
N PRO A 44 -11.41 11.02 3.67
CA PRO A 44 -11.70 9.60 3.66
C PRO A 44 -11.67 9.04 2.23
N ALA A 45 -11.49 7.73 2.12
CA ALA A 45 -11.79 7.00 0.89
C ALA A 45 -13.29 7.13 0.56
N THR A 46 -13.62 7.21 -0.73
CA THR A 46 -15.01 7.30 -1.16
C THR A 46 -15.72 5.97 -0.94
N GLU A 47 -17.05 5.99 -0.93
CA GLU A 47 -17.85 4.76 -0.74
C GLU A 47 -17.53 3.68 -1.79
N ALA A 48 -17.29 4.10 -3.05
CA ALA A 48 -16.88 3.19 -4.13
C ALA A 48 -15.47 2.62 -3.93
N GLN A 49 -14.56 3.38 -3.32
CA GLN A 49 -13.23 2.88 -2.94
C GLN A 49 -13.34 1.89 -1.79
N ASN A 50 -14.10 2.23 -0.73
CA ASN A 50 -14.31 1.33 0.41
C ASN A 50 -14.86 -0.04 0.00
N LYS A 51 -15.75 -0.10 -0.99
CA LYS A 51 -16.23 -1.39 -1.54
C LYS A 51 -15.08 -2.25 -2.08
N VAL A 52 -14.21 -1.68 -2.91
CA VAL A 52 -13.06 -2.40 -3.49
C VAL A 52 -12.01 -2.74 -2.43
N LEU A 53 -11.75 -1.82 -1.49
CA LEU A 53 -10.81 -2.06 -0.40
C LEU A 53 -11.29 -3.20 0.51
N ASN A 54 -12.59 -3.23 0.84
CA ASN A 54 -13.16 -4.30 1.65
C ASN A 54 -13.14 -5.64 0.92
N GLU A 55 -13.46 -5.66 -0.38
CA GLU A 55 -13.35 -6.88 -1.21
C GLU A 55 -11.92 -7.44 -1.21
N LEU A 56 -10.90 -6.59 -1.33
CA LEU A 56 -9.50 -7.02 -1.22
C LEU A 56 -9.17 -7.59 0.17
N VAL A 57 -9.69 -6.98 1.24
CA VAL A 57 -9.53 -7.50 2.61
C VAL A 57 -10.22 -8.85 2.78
N GLU A 58 -11.43 -9.02 2.22
CA GLU A 58 -12.17 -10.29 2.21
C GLU A 58 -11.43 -11.39 1.43
N PHE A 59 -10.60 -11.01 0.44
CA PHE A 59 -9.68 -11.91 -0.27
C PHE A 59 -8.30 -12.06 0.41
N ASP A 60 -8.21 -11.81 1.72
CA ASP A 60 -7.00 -11.97 2.54
C ASP A 60 -5.79 -11.11 2.07
N HIS A 61 -6.06 -10.00 1.39
CA HIS A 61 -5.01 -9.06 1.01
C HIS A 61 -4.81 -7.96 2.07
N ALA A 62 -3.55 -7.57 2.23
CA ALA A 62 -3.18 -6.44 3.07
C ALA A 62 -3.45 -5.12 2.32
N VAL A 63 -4.33 -4.30 2.88
CA VAL A 63 -4.79 -3.03 2.30
C VAL A 63 -4.53 -1.89 3.27
N PHE A 64 -4.00 -0.78 2.77
CA PHE A 64 -3.66 0.39 3.58
C PHE A 64 -4.23 1.66 2.97
N VAL A 65 -4.80 2.53 3.80
CA VAL A 65 -5.24 3.88 3.41
C VAL A 65 -4.36 4.90 4.13
N LEU A 66 -3.57 5.65 3.37
CA LEU A 66 -2.57 6.59 3.93
C LEU A 66 -2.87 8.00 3.43
N ASP A 67 -2.93 8.96 4.35
CA ASP A 67 -3.33 10.35 4.04
C ASP A 67 -2.28 11.40 4.46
N THR A 68 -1.18 10.98 5.08
CA THR A 68 -0.11 11.88 5.53
C THR A 68 1.24 11.24 5.34
N LYS A 69 2.28 12.08 5.24
CA LYS A 69 3.66 11.61 5.18
C LYS A 69 4.05 10.79 6.42
N ALA A 70 3.65 11.21 7.61
CA ALA A 70 3.93 10.48 8.85
C ALA A 70 3.35 9.05 8.82
N LYS A 71 2.13 8.85 8.30
CA LYS A 71 1.57 7.51 8.11
C LYS A 71 2.29 6.70 7.05
N VAL A 72 2.79 7.34 5.98
CA VAL A 72 3.62 6.67 4.98
C VAL A 72 4.95 6.23 5.58
N ASP A 73 5.60 7.07 6.38
CA ASP A 73 6.86 6.75 7.06
C ASP A 73 6.64 5.62 8.08
N GLY A 74 5.56 5.68 8.87
CA GLY A 74 5.16 4.60 9.78
C GLY A 74 4.87 3.28 9.06
N PHE A 75 4.09 3.32 7.97
CA PHE A 75 3.85 2.14 7.13
C PHE A 75 5.15 1.49 6.63
N ILE A 76 6.14 2.31 6.23
CA ILE A 76 7.44 1.79 5.80
C ILE A 76 8.17 1.12 6.96
N ALA A 77 8.18 1.74 8.15
CA ALA A 77 8.80 1.18 9.35
C ALA A 77 8.15 -0.16 9.76
N ASP A 78 6.82 -0.22 9.83
CA ASP A 78 6.07 -1.45 10.16
C ASP A 78 6.37 -2.57 9.15
N VAL A 79 6.45 -2.24 7.87
CA VAL A 79 6.80 -3.19 6.81
C VAL A 79 8.25 -3.66 6.95
N CYS A 80 9.19 -2.76 7.30
CA CYS A 80 10.58 -3.14 7.53
C CYS A 80 10.70 -4.10 8.72
N GLU A 81 10.02 -3.81 9.82
CA GLU A 81 9.99 -4.66 11.00
C GLU A 81 9.38 -6.04 10.68
N LEU A 82 8.17 -6.06 10.12
CA LEU A 82 7.41 -7.28 9.83
C LEU A 82 8.16 -8.24 8.90
N TYR A 83 8.91 -7.71 7.93
CA TYR A 83 9.62 -8.50 6.93
C TYR A 83 11.14 -8.55 7.15
N GLY A 84 11.64 -8.04 8.28
CA GLY A 84 13.07 -7.97 8.58
C GLY A 84 13.89 -7.30 7.46
N ILE A 85 13.40 -6.19 6.92
CA ILE A 85 14.07 -5.39 5.89
C ILE A 85 14.95 -4.36 6.60
N GLU A 86 16.26 -4.43 6.37
CA GLU A 86 17.17 -3.39 6.83
C GLU A 86 16.95 -2.14 5.97
N GLU A 87 16.78 -0.99 6.63
CA GLU A 87 16.77 0.27 5.92
C GLU A 87 18.14 0.46 5.25
N ALA A 88 18.15 0.69 3.93
CA ALA A 88 19.41 1.00 3.28
C ALA A 88 20.00 2.26 3.94
N ALA A 89 21.28 2.19 4.29
CA ALA A 89 22.02 3.36 4.77
C ALA A 89 21.77 4.53 3.82
N LYS A 90 21.32 5.66 4.37
CA LYS A 90 21.05 6.89 3.62
C LYS A 90 22.27 7.35 2.85
#